data_AF-A0A527ZDU4-F1
#
_entry.id   AF-A0A527ZDU4-F1
#
_cell.length_a   1.000
_cell.length_b   1.000
_cell.length_c   1.000
_cell.angle_alpha   90.00
_cell.angle_beta   90.00
_cell.angle_gamma   90.00
#
_symmetry.space_group_name_H-M   'P 1'
#
loop_
_entity.id
_entity.type
_entity.pdbx_description
1 polymer ?
#
loop_
_entity_poly.entity_id
_entity_poly.type
_entity_poly.pdbx_seq_one_letter_code
_entity_poly.pdbx_strand_id
1 'polypeptide(L)'
;MEKIAGDNGSMISASLLGALAGSDALPFTRESYEQAIGAGGRGVKASLAAFGAAFDRARGITNTPPPGEKAAQPQAAGPGLGTAAEVSGPESLLKGWQGLAARVDALPLALRDMAFRGLKKVVDYQDIAYGGEYLDRLDRAVVLDSAEHDYALSISAAKHLANAMCYDDMIRVADLKTRSTRDQRVRREVGVKDGSILQVTEYFHPRIEEFCGTLPAGLGSYIEARPKLAAFLDRRINHGRRIRTDSFAGFAALWFIGGLRRWRRRLLRHKVEAAHLERWYALA
;
A
#
# COMPACT_ATOMS: atom_id res chain seq x y z
N MET A 1 16.03 7.22 10.48
CA MET A 1 15.75 5.98 11.23
C MET A 1 16.04 4.76 10.40
N GLU A 2 15.40 4.56 9.23
CA GLU A 2 15.70 3.44 8.29
C GLU A 2 17.21 3.19 8.06
N LYS A 3 17.97 4.25 7.74
CA LYS A 3 19.43 4.14 7.54
C LYS A 3 20.18 3.61 8.79
N ILE A 4 19.82 4.09 9.98
CA ILE A 4 20.44 3.66 11.25
C ILE A 4 20.14 2.18 11.51
N ALA A 5 18.92 1.74 11.22
CA ALA A 5 18.56 0.34 11.33
C ALA A 5 19.36 -0.53 10.35
N GLY A 6 19.44 -0.13 9.08
CA GLY A 6 20.21 -0.82 8.05
C GLY A 6 21.70 -0.93 8.39
N ASP A 7 22.33 0.17 8.80
CA ASP A 7 23.76 0.21 9.17
C ASP A 7 24.09 -0.71 10.36
N ASN A 8 23.10 -0.97 11.23
CA ASN A 8 23.23 -1.84 12.40
C ASN A 8 22.68 -3.27 12.18
N GLY A 9 22.23 -3.60 10.97
CA GLY A 9 21.65 -4.92 10.67
C GLY A 9 20.36 -5.22 11.46
N SER A 10 19.58 -4.18 11.77
CA SER A 10 18.32 -4.29 12.52
C SER A 10 17.11 -3.83 11.69
N MET A 11 15.92 -4.09 12.21
CA MET A 11 14.66 -3.59 11.64
C MET A 11 14.42 -2.13 12.04
N ILE A 12 13.70 -1.36 11.21
CA ILE A 12 13.40 0.05 11.49
C ILE A 12 12.77 0.28 12.86
N SER A 13 11.98 -0.67 13.37
CA SER A 13 11.33 -0.60 14.68
C SER A 13 12.29 -0.31 15.84
N ALA A 14 13.48 -0.91 15.84
CA ALA A 14 14.48 -0.68 16.88
C ALA A 14 15.01 0.77 16.87
N SER A 15 15.29 1.30 15.68
CA SER A 15 15.73 2.69 15.51
C SER A 15 14.63 3.71 15.83
N LEU A 16 13.35 3.41 15.54
CA LEU A 16 12.22 4.27 15.92
C LEU A 16 12.02 4.28 17.44
N LEU A 17 12.12 3.12 18.08
CA LEU A 17 12.02 3.00 19.53
C LEU A 17 13.16 3.77 20.23
N GLY A 18 14.38 3.70 19.69
CA GLY A 18 15.52 4.50 20.17
C GLY A 18 15.29 6.00 20.05
N ALA A 19 14.77 6.45 18.91
CA ALA A 19 14.44 7.86 18.70
C ALA A 19 13.35 8.36 19.66
N LEU A 20 12.32 7.54 19.89
CA LEU A 20 11.26 7.84 20.84
C LEU A 20 11.81 7.95 22.27
N ALA A 21 12.61 6.98 22.68
CA ALA A 21 13.26 6.98 24.00
C ALA A 21 14.20 8.20 24.17
N GLY A 22 14.93 8.59 23.12
CA GLY A 22 15.81 9.77 23.17
C GLY A 22 15.09 11.11 23.09
N SER A 23 13.81 11.13 22.70
CA SER A 23 12.98 12.35 22.63
C SER A 23 12.38 12.78 23.97
N ASP A 24 12.46 11.94 25.00
CA ASP A 24 11.80 12.12 26.31
C ASP A 24 10.28 12.31 26.26
N ALA A 25 9.62 11.94 25.17
CA ALA A 25 8.15 12.02 25.05
C ALA A 25 7.40 11.09 26.02
N LEU A 26 8.08 10.07 26.56
CA LEU A 26 7.50 9.08 27.47
C LEU A 26 8.30 8.98 28.78
N PRO A 27 7.66 8.72 29.92
CA PRO A 27 8.29 8.75 31.25
C PRO A 27 8.99 7.42 31.60
N PHE A 28 9.76 6.86 30.67
CA PHE A 28 10.49 5.61 30.87
C PHE A 28 11.99 5.85 30.72
N THR A 29 12.79 5.16 31.53
CA THR A 29 14.25 5.26 31.43
C THR A 29 14.77 4.50 30.22
N ARG A 30 15.96 4.84 29.75
CA ARG A 30 16.63 4.14 28.64
C ARG A 30 16.75 2.64 28.91
N GLU A 31 17.11 2.27 30.14
CA GLU A 31 17.29 0.89 30.57
C GLU A 31 15.99 0.09 30.47
N SER A 32 14.84 0.73 30.71
CA SER A 32 13.52 0.08 30.59
C SER A 32 13.24 -0.34 29.14
N TYR A 33 13.62 0.50 28.17
CA TYR A 33 13.53 0.15 26.75
C TYR A 33 14.52 -0.95 26.36
N GLU A 34 15.77 -0.85 26.83
CA GLU A 34 16.82 -1.84 26.54
C GLU A 34 16.47 -3.22 27.12
N GLN A 35 15.86 -3.27 28.31
CA GLN A 35 15.34 -4.50 28.91
C GLN A 35 14.20 -5.10 28.07
N ALA A 36 13.27 -4.28 27.58
CA ALA A 36 12.19 -4.74 26.71
C ALA A 36 12.71 -5.32 25.40
N ILE A 37 13.74 -4.71 24.80
CA ILE A 37 14.43 -5.23 23.61
C ILE A 37 15.18 -6.53 23.95
N GLY A 38 15.83 -6.56 25.11
CA GLY A 38 16.59 -7.71 25.62
C GLY A 38 15.72 -8.95 25.86
N ALA A 39 14.46 -8.77 26.25
CA ALA A 39 13.48 -9.85 26.38
C ALA A 39 13.04 -10.45 25.03
N GLY A 40 13.29 -9.77 23.91
CA GLY A 40 12.95 -10.25 22.56
C GLY A 40 13.94 -11.31 22.08
N GLY A 41 13.52 -12.55 21.84
CA GLY A 41 14.47 -13.65 21.62
C GLY A 41 15.34 -13.63 20.33
N ARG A 42 15.12 -12.73 19.36
CA ARG A 42 15.84 -12.73 18.07
C ARG A 42 16.39 -11.35 17.72
N GLY A 43 17.67 -11.29 17.31
CA GLY A 43 18.29 -10.06 16.80
C GLY A 43 18.52 -8.98 17.86
N VAL A 44 18.58 -9.35 19.15
CA VAL A 44 18.74 -8.42 20.29
C VAL A 44 19.93 -7.50 20.12
N LYS A 45 21.11 -8.06 19.81
CA LYS A 45 22.35 -7.28 19.70
C LYS A 45 22.26 -6.19 18.64
N ALA A 46 21.78 -6.53 17.45
CA ALA A 46 21.56 -5.58 16.36
C ALA A 46 20.49 -4.54 16.72
N SER A 47 19.42 -4.98 17.40
CA SER A 47 18.33 -4.10 17.84
C SER A 47 18.76 -3.12 18.92
N LEU A 48 19.58 -3.54 19.90
CA LEU A 48 20.16 -2.65 20.91
C LEU A 48 21.14 -1.66 20.28
N ALA A 49 21.94 -2.08 19.29
CA ALA A 49 22.84 -1.18 18.58
C ALA A 49 22.07 -0.11 17.78
N ALA A 50 21.04 -0.52 17.03
CA ALA A 50 20.17 0.41 16.30
C ALA A 50 19.37 1.33 17.24
N PHE A 51 18.91 0.82 18.39
CA PHE A 51 18.25 1.60 19.43
C PHE A 51 19.18 2.67 20.00
N GLY A 52 20.39 2.29 20.43
CA GLY A 52 21.37 3.21 21.00
C GLY A 52 21.77 4.31 20.01
N ALA A 53 22.09 3.94 18.77
CA ALA A 53 22.45 4.90 17.73
C ALA A 53 21.32 5.91 17.42
N ALA A 54 20.05 5.48 17.48
CA ALA A 54 18.92 6.37 17.28
C ALA A 54 18.59 7.22 18.53
N PHE A 55 18.77 6.68 19.74
CA PHE A 55 18.65 7.40 21.00
C PHE A 55 19.64 8.55 21.07
N ASP A 56 20.92 8.27 20.82
CA ASP A 56 22.00 9.25 20.86
C ASP A 56 21.80 10.33 19.78
N ARG A 57 21.23 9.96 18.62
CA ARG A 57 20.82 10.92 17.58
C ARG A 57 19.67 11.82 18.01
N ALA A 58 18.63 11.28 18.64
CA ALA A 58 17.49 12.07 19.11
C ALA A 58 17.87 13.04 20.23
N ARG A 59 18.84 12.66 21.08
CA ARG A 59 19.42 13.52 22.12
C ARG A 59 20.40 14.58 21.61
N GLY A 60 20.75 14.56 20.32
CA GLY A 60 21.77 15.46 19.75
C GLY A 60 23.20 15.17 20.22
N ILE A 61 23.46 13.99 20.79
CA ILE A 61 24.79 13.57 21.29
C ILE A 61 25.73 13.26 20.12
N THR A 62 25.18 12.91 18.95
CA THR A 62 25.95 12.71 17.73
C THR A 62 25.88 13.94 16.83
N ASN A 63 27.02 14.60 16.60
CA ASN A 63 27.21 15.70 15.63
C ASN A 63 27.20 15.20 14.17
N THR A 64 26.31 14.28 13.83
CA THR A 64 25.98 14.05 12.43
C THR A 64 24.92 15.09 12.08
N PRO A 65 25.16 16.00 11.11
CA PRO A 65 24.17 17.01 10.77
C PRO A 65 22.82 16.33 10.50
N PRO A 66 21.70 16.96 10.88
CA PRO A 66 20.42 16.52 10.37
C PRO A 66 20.57 16.43 8.84
N PRO A 67 20.17 15.34 8.16
CA PRO A 67 19.93 15.43 6.73
C PRO A 67 18.90 16.55 6.61
N GLY A 68 19.35 17.72 6.16
CA GLY A 68 18.50 18.91 6.10
C GLY A 68 17.25 18.54 5.34
N GLU A 69 16.09 18.67 5.99
CA GLU A 69 14.71 18.64 5.47
C GLU A 69 14.40 17.86 4.19
N LYS A 70 15.16 16.81 3.88
CA LYS A 70 14.70 15.71 3.07
C LYS A 70 14.22 14.71 4.08
N ALA A 71 12.98 14.93 4.53
CA ALA A 71 12.13 13.83 4.96
C ALA A 71 12.49 12.65 4.07
N ALA A 72 12.99 11.58 4.68
CA ALA A 72 13.23 10.34 3.96
C ALA A 72 11.86 9.92 3.44
N GLN A 73 11.53 10.38 2.23
CA GLN A 73 10.52 9.77 1.40
C GLN A 73 10.87 8.29 1.46
N PRO A 74 9.92 7.39 1.83
CA PRO A 74 10.14 5.96 1.60
C PRO A 74 10.68 5.87 0.20
N GLN A 75 11.88 5.28 -0.01
CA GLN A 75 12.61 5.33 -1.28
C GLN A 75 11.64 5.10 -2.44
N ALA A 76 11.10 6.21 -2.93
CA ALA A 76 10.56 6.30 -4.25
C ALA A 76 11.83 6.13 -5.06
N ALA A 77 11.80 5.16 -5.98
CA ALA A 77 12.67 5.16 -7.13
C ALA A 77 12.94 6.63 -7.49
N GLY A 78 14.20 7.05 -7.36
CA GLY A 78 14.54 8.46 -7.41
C GLY A 78 13.99 9.13 -8.66
N PRO A 79 13.89 10.47 -8.69
CA PRO A 79 13.64 11.20 -9.92
C PRO A 79 14.89 11.17 -10.79
N GLY A 80 15.28 9.97 -11.23
CA GLY A 80 15.70 9.86 -12.60
C GLY A 80 14.41 9.97 -13.40
N LEU A 81 14.42 10.79 -14.45
CA LEU A 81 13.84 10.35 -15.71
C LEU A 81 14.56 9.04 -16.10
N GLY A 82 14.32 7.96 -15.34
CA GLY A 82 14.51 6.62 -15.83
C GLY A 82 13.56 6.58 -17.00
N THR A 83 14.14 6.59 -18.19
CA THR A 83 13.50 6.24 -19.46
C THR A 83 12.24 5.48 -19.16
N ALA A 84 11.09 6.14 -19.34
CA ALA A 84 9.80 5.60 -18.97
C ALA A 84 9.77 4.16 -19.45
N ALA A 85 9.85 3.20 -18.51
CA ALA A 85 9.88 1.80 -18.88
C ALA A 85 8.67 1.61 -19.77
N GLU A 86 8.92 1.35 -21.05
CA GLU A 86 7.86 1.41 -22.06
C GLU A 86 6.79 0.43 -21.62
N VAL A 87 5.57 0.94 -21.48
CA VAL A 87 4.43 0.09 -21.14
C VAL A 87 4.30 -0.92 -22.28
N SER A 88 4.44 -2.19 -21.97
CA SER A 88 4.39 -3.28 -22.93
C SER A 88 3.14 -4.13 -22.69
N GLY A 89 2.54 -4.64 -23.77
CA GLY A 89 1.34 -5.45 -23.71
C GLY A 89 0.64 -5.59 -25.07
N PRO A 90 -0.55 -6.19 -25.10
CA PRO A 90 -1.37 -6.30 -26.31
C PRO A 90 -1.69 -4.93 -26.91
N GLU A 91 -1.66 -4.84 -28.24
CA GLU A 91 -1.82 -3.59 -28.99
C GLU A 91 -3.11 -2.83 -28.64
N SER A 92 -4.23 -3.53 -28.44
CA SER A 92 -5.50 -2.90 -28.06
C SER A 92 -5.44 -2.20 -26.70
N LEU A 93 -4.75 -2.79 -25.72
CA LEU A 93 -4.56 -2.21 -24.40
C LEU A 93 -3.55 -1.06 -24.43
N LEU A 94 -2.51 -1.16 -25.27
CA LEU A 94 -1.55 -0.07 -25.47
C LEU A 94 -2.21 1.15 -26.11
N LYS A 95 -3.08 0.96 -27.10
CA LYS A 95 -3.86 2.05 -27.70
C LYS A 95 -4.76 2.72 -26.66
N GLY A 96 -5.43 1.93 -25.83
CA GLY A 96 -6.23 2.45 -24.71
C GLY A 96 -5.39 3.25 -23.69
N TRP A 97 -4.22 2.71 -23.33
CA TRP A 97 -3.27 3.38 -22.44
C TRP A 97 -2.76 4.72 -23.02
N GLN A 98 -2.37 4.73 -24.30
CA GLN A 98 -1.93 5.93 -25.01
C GLN A 98 -3.04 6.99 -25.04
N GLY A 99 -4.30 6.58 -25.27
CA GLY A 99 -5.43 7.50 -25.21
C GLY A 99 -5.62 8.17 -23.85
N LEU A 100 -5.44 7.42 -22.75
CA LEU A 100 -5.52 7.99 -21.40
C LEU A 100 -4.29 8.85 -21.05
N ALA A 101 -3.10 8.45 -21.50
CA ALA A 101 -1.88 9.25 -21.34
C ALA A 101 -2.02 10.60 -22.06
N ALA A 102 -2.53 10.61 -23.29
CA ALA A 102 -2.80 11.83 -24.04
C ALA A 102 -3.83 12.74 -23.35
N ARG A 103 -4.86 12.17 -22.71
CA ARG A 103 -5.79 12.95 -21.87
C ARG A 103 -5.06 13.63 -20.70
N VAL A 104 -4.12 12.95 -20.05
CA VAL A 104 -3.31 13.56 -18.98
C VAL A 104 -2.40 14.66 -19.53
N ASP A 105 -1.81 14.48 -20.71
CA ASP A 105 -0.98 15.50 -21.35
C ASP A 105 -1.77 16.76 -21.75
N ALA A 106 -3.09 16.64 -21.93
CA ALA A 106 -3.98 17.77 -22.18
C ALA A 106 -4.34 18.56 -20.90
N LEU A 107 -4.08 18.02 -19.70
CA LEU A 107 -4.35 18.72 -18.44
C LEU A 107 -3.39 19.90 -18.20
N PRO A 108 -3.74 20.84 -17.30
CA PRO A 108 -2.83 21.88 -16.84
C PRO A 108 -1.49 21.32 -16.34
N LEU A 109 -0.38 21.98 -16.67
CA LEU A 109 0.98 21.46 -16.42
C LEU A 109 1.22 21.05 -14.97
N ALA A 110 0.72 21.84 -14.01
CA ALA A 110 0.86 21.58 -12.58
C ALA A 110 0.20 20.26 -12.12
N LEU A 111 -0.85 19.82 -12.82
CA LEU A 111 -1.64 18.63 -12.46
C LEU A 111 -1.09 17.33 -13.05
N ARG A 112 -0.35 17.41 -14.18
CA ARG A 112 0.00 16.24 -15.01
C ARG A 112 0.72 15.14 -14.24
N ASP A 113 1.71 15.48 -13.41
CA ASP A 113 2.50 14.48 -12.68
C ASP A 113 1.62 13.65 -11.72
N MET A 114 0.80 14.32 -10.89
CA MET A 114 -0.06 13.62 -9.93
C MET A 114 -1.18 12.84 -10.63
N ALA A 115 -1.79 13.43 -11.67
CA ALA A 115 -2.80 12.75 -12.48
C ALA A 115 -2.23 11.49 -13.16
N PHE A 116 -1.03 11.56 -13.71
CA PHE A 116 -0.38 10.41 -14.34
C PHE A 116 -0.05 9.29 -13.35
N ARG A 117 0.42 9.64 -12.14
CA ARG A 117 0.65 8.68 -11.05
C ARG A 117 -0.65 8.00 -10.61
N GLY A 118 -1.71 8.78 -10.47
CA GLY A 118 -3.05 8.28 -10.16
C GLY A 118 -3.57 7.34 -11.25
N LEU A 119 -3.45 7.73 -12.51
CA LEU A 119 -3.84 6.91 -13.67
C LEU A 119 -3.10 5.56 -13.68
N LYS A 120 -1.76 5.57 -13.53
CA LYS A 120 -0.96 4.32 -13.42
C LYS A 120 -1.48 3.42 -12.31
N LYS A 121 -1.76 3.99 -11.13
CA LYS A 121 -2.24 3.25 -9.96
C LYS A 121 -3.61 2.61 -10.23
N VAL A 122 -4.56 3.36 -10.80
CA VAL A 122 -5.93 2.89 -11.06
C VAL A 122 -5.97 1.84 -12.17
N VAL A 123 -5.17 2.01 -13.23
CA VAL A 123 -5.04 1.01 -14.30
C VAL A 123 -4.37 -0.27 -13.80
N ASP A 124 -3.29 -0.16 -13.02
CA ASP A 124 -2.67 -1.33 -12.36
C ASP A 124 -3.63 -2.01 -11.38
N TYR A 125 -4.52 -1.26 -10.76
CA TYR A 125 -5.51 -1.78 -9.82
C TYR A 125 -6.64 -2.55 -10.50
N GLN A 126 -7.25 -2.00 -11.57
CA GLN A 126 -8.44 -2.58 -12.20
C GLN A 126 -8.32 -2.79 -13.72
N ASP A 127 -8.33 -1.76 -14.55
CA ASP A 127 -8.18 -1.83 -16.00
C ASP A 127 -8.15 -0.43 -16.64
N ILE A 128 -8.01 -0.37 -17.97
CA ILE A 128 -8.04 0.88 -18.76
C ILE A 128 -9.38 1.62 -18.60
N ALA A 129 -10.52 0.91 -18.58
CA ALA A 129 -11.83 1.56 -18.45
C ALA A 129 -11.96 2.25 -17.08
N TYR A 130 -11.45 1.63 -16.02
CA TYR A 130 -11.40 2.22 -14.68
C TYR A 130 -10.44 3.42 -14.61
N GLY A 131 -9.36 3.41 -15.41
CA GLY A 131 -8.50 4.58 -15.61
C GLY A 131 -9.23 5.76 -16.27
N GLY A 132 -10.12 5.49 -17.24
CA GLY A 132 -11.00 6.51 -17.81
C GLY A 132 -11.94 7.12 -16.77
N GLU A 133 -12.58 6.28 -15.96
CA GLU A 133 -13.46 6.72 -14.86
C GLU A 133 -12.76 7.56 -13.80
N TYR A 134 -11.45 7.36 -13.60
CA TYR A 134 -10.63 8.21 -12.74
C TYR A 134 -10.45 9.60 -13.36
N LEU A 135 -10.14 9.68 -14.65
CA LEU A 135 -9.99 10.96 -15.34
C LEU A 135 -11.32 11.72 -15.42
N ASP A 136 -12.43 11.03 -15.71
CA ASP A 136 -13.75 11.67 -15.78
C ASP A 136 -14.15 12.31 -14.43
N ARG A 137 -13.73 11.69 -13.32
CA ARG A 137 -13.92 12.23 -11.97
C ARG A 137 -12.95 13.35 -11.65
N LEU A 138 -11.70 13.25 -12.11
CA LEU A 138 -10.71 14.31 -11.95
C LEU A 138 -11.15 15.57 -12.72
N ASP A 139 -11.72 15.42 -13.92
CA ASP A 139 -12.22 16.53 -14.73
C ASP A 139 -13.27 17.35 -13.96
N ARG A 140 -14.13 16.70 -13.15
CA ARG A 140 -15.08 17.40 -12.26
C ARG A 140 -14.39 18.31 -11.23
N ALA A 141 -13.24 17.88 -10.69
CA ALA A 141 -12.47 18.69 -9.75
C ALA A 141 -11.72 19.83 -10.45
N VAL A 142 -11.20 19.57 -11.67
CA VAL A 142 -10.52 20.58 -12.48
C VAL A 142 -11.44 21.73 -12.87
N VAL A 143 -12.72 21.46 -13.14
CA VAL A 143 -13.73 22.49 -13.42
C VAL A 143 -13.98 23.44 -12.24
N LEU A 144 -13.78 22.97 -11.01
CA LEU A 144 -13.98 23.76 -9.78
C LEU A 144 -12.72 24.53 -9.36
N ASP A 145 -11.63 24.39 -10.12
CA ASP A 145 -10.31 24.89 -9.77
C ASP A 145 -9.79 25.83 -10.85
N SER A 146 -8.78 26.63 -10.52
CA SER A 146 -8.23 27.62 -11.44
C SER A 146 -6.72 27.77 -11.33
N ALA A 147 -6.13 28.40 -12.34
CA ALA A 147 -4.71 28.74 -12.32
C ALA A 147 -4.35 29.75 -11.21
N GLU A 148 -5.32 30.48 -10.66
CA GLU A 148 -5.08 31.45 -9.56
C GLU A 148 -4.62 30.76 -8.27
N HIS A 149 -4.98 29.48 -8.10
CA HIS A 149 -4.60 28.66 -6.95
C HIS A 149 -3.69 27.49 -7.37
N ASP A 150 -2.98 27.62 -8.50
CA ASP A 150 -2.06 26.61 -9.05
C ASP A 150 -2.66 25.20 -9.20
N TYR A 151 -3.98 25.10 -9.40
CA TYR A 151 -4.71 23.83 -9.42
C TYR A 151 -4.52 22.96 -8.16
N ALA A 152 -4.32 23.58 -6.99
CA ALA A 152 -4.03 22.87 -5.74
C ALA A 152 -5.16 21.90 -5.32
N LEU A 153 -6.42 22.25 -5.57
CA LEU A 153 -7.57 21.37 -5.33
C LEU A 153 -7.50 20.14 -6.25
N SER A 154 -7.23 20.35 -7.54
CA SER A 154 -7.16 19.29 -8.54
C SER A 154 -6.00 18.33 -8.28
N ILE A 155 -4.83 18.84 -7.86
CA ILE A 155 -3.67 18.02 -7.48
C ILE A 155 -4.02 17.14 -6.28
N SER A 156 -4.67 17.73 -5.27
CA SER A 156 -5.13 17.01 -4.09
C SER A 156 -6.18 15.96 -4.46
N ALA A 157 -7.16 16.34 -5.29
CA ALA A 157 -8.19 15.44 -5.80
C ALA A 157 -7.57 14.27 -6.56
N ALA A 158 -6.61 14.50 -7.47
CA ALA A 158 -5.92 13.46 -8.22
C ALA A 158 -5.31 12.39 -7.31
N LYS A 159 -4.65 12.80 -6.21
CA LYS A 159 -4.08 11.90 -5.20
C LYS A 159 -5.15 11.15 -4.42
N HIS A 160 -6.11 11.88 -3.85
CA HIS A 160 -7.10 11.31 -2.94
C HIS A 160 -8.12 10.43 -3.67
N LEU A 161 -8.50 10.79 -4.89
CA LEU A 161 -9.36 10.01 -5.77
C LEU A 161 -8.70 8.68 -6.15
N ALA A 162 -7.43 8.69 -6.58
CA ALA A 162 -6.71 7.46 -6.91
C ALA A 162 -6.59 6.52 -5.69
N ASN A 163 -6.46 7.08 -4.48
CA ASN A 163 -6.46 6.30 -3.25
C ASN A 163 -7.84 5.72 -2.92
N ALA A 164 -8.91 6.51 -3.05
CA ALA A 164 -10.27 6.07 -2.78
C ALA A 164 -10.75 4.98 -3.77
N MET A 165 -10.37 5.10 -5.05
CA MET A 165 -10.69 4.12 -6.09
C MET A 165 -9.90 2.81 -5.95
N CYS A 166 -8.73 2.85 -5.29
CA CYS A 166 -7.84 1.69 -5.14
C CYS A 166 -7.79 1.21 -3.69
N TYR A 167 -8.92 0.69 -3.20
CA TYR A 167 -9.04 0.12 -1.86
C TYR A 167 -8.46 -1.30 -1.78
N ASP A 168 -8.05 -1.68 -0.57
CA ASP A 168 -7.56 -3.03 -0.29
C ASP A 168 -8.74 -3.99 -0.12
N ASP A 169 -8.84 -4.96 -1.03
CA ASP A 169 -9.74 -6.10 -0.93
C ASP A 169 -8.95 -7.41 -1.00
N MET A 170 -9.58 -8.53 -0.64
CA MET A 170 -8.91 -9.84 -0.69
C MET A 170 -8.38 -10.17 -2.09
N ILE A 171 -9.04 -9.69 -3.15
CA ILE A 171 -8.58 -9.88 -4.54
C ILE A 171 -7.26 -9.15 -4.78
N ARG A 172 -7.15 -7.89 -4.38
CA ARG A 172 -5.94 -7.06 -4.52
C ARG A 172 -4.82 -7.62 -3.65
N VAL A 173 -5.12 -8.01 -2.42
CA VAL A 173 -4.14 -8.62 -1.51
C VAL A 173 -3.61 -9.94 -2.08
N ALA A 174 -4.48 -10.77 -2.66
CA ALA A 174 -4.07 -12.03 -3.29
C ALA A 174 -3.25 -11.80 -4.58
N ASP A 175 -3.65 -10.84 -5.43
CA ASP A 175 -2.90 -10.41 -6.62
C ASP A 175 -1.49 -9.94 -6.23
N LEU A 176 -1.38 -9.01 -5.27
CA LEU A 176 -0.09 -8.51 -4.78
C LEU A 176 0.81 -9.62 -4.22
N LYS A 177 0.22 -10.68 -3.65
CA LYS A 177 0.96 -11.83 -3.10
C LYS A 177 1.46 -12.81 -4.15
N THR A 178 0.91 -12.78 -5.36
CA THR A 178 1.23 -13.72 -6.45
C THR A 178 2.02 -13.12 -7.62
N ARG A 179 2.24 -11.80 -7.61
CA ARG A 179 3.07 -11.11 -8.61
C ARG A 179 4.53 -11.56 -8.58
N SER A 180 5.13 -11.75 -9.76
CA SER A 180 6.52 -12.20 -9.94
C SER A 180 7.56 -11.25 -9.34
N THR A 181 7.30 -9.93 -9.40
CA THR A 181 8.17 -8.90 -8.80
C THR A 181 8.28 -9.00 -7.29
N ARG A 182 7.31 -9.68 -6.64
CA ARG A 182 7.31 -9.90 -5.19
C ARG A 182 8.42 -10.84 -4.76
N ASP A 183 8.60 -11.97 -5.43
CA ASP A 183 9.58 -12.99 -5.02
C ASP A 183 11.00 -12.41 -5.02
N GLN A 184 11.35 -11.68 -6.07
CA GLN A 184 12.63 -10.98 -6.18
C GLN A 184 12.84 -9.97 -5.05
N ARG A 185 11.80 -9.20 -4.70
CA ARG A 185 11.88 -8.22 -3.60
C ARG A 185 12.04 -8.91 -2.23
N VAL A 186 11.23 -9.93 -1.94
CA VAL A 186 11.26 -10.64 -0.65
C VAL A 186 12.60 -11.34 -0.46
N ARG A 187 13.16 -11.99 -1.49
CA ARG A 187 14.49 -12.60 -1.44
C ARG A 187 15.59 -11.58 -1.11
N ARG A 188 15.53 -10.40 -1.74
CA ARG A 188 16.46 -9.30 -1.48
C ARG A 188 16.33 -8.77 -0.05
N GLU A 189 15.11 -8.55 0.44
CA GLU A 189 14.86 -8.04 1.80
C GLU A 189 15.28 -9.03 2.88
N VAL A 190 15.09 -10.32 2.67
CA VAL A 190 15.48 -11.37 3.61
C VAL A 190 16.98 -11.72 3.52
N GLY A 191 17.70 -11.19 2.51
CA GLY A 191 19.13 -11.42 2.34
C GLY A 191 19.49 -12.87 2.02
N VAL A 192 18.63 -13.56 1.25
CA VAL A 192 18.81 -14.98 0.93
C VAL A 192 19.97 -15.14 -0.05
N LYS A 193 20.98 -15.97 0.30
CA LYS A 193 22.08 -16.32 -0.61
C LYS A 193 21.57 -17.16 -1.77
N ASP A 194 22.11 -16.95 -2.97
CA ASP A 194 21.79 -17.74 -4.15
C ASP A 194 21.91 -19.25 -3.86
N GLY A 195 20.89 -20.02 -4.25
CA GLY A 195 20.80 -21.47 -4.01
C GLY A 195 20.05 -21.89 -2.73
N SER A 196 19.63 -20.96 -1.87
CA SER A 196 18.88 -21.28 -0.64
C SER A 196 17.36 -21.30 -0.90
N ILE A 197 16.64 -22.27 -0.33
CA ILE A 197 15.18 -22.38 -0.47
C ILE A 197 14.51 -21.46 0.56
N LEU A 198 13.81 -20.43 0.08
CA LEU A 198 12.98 -19.55 0.92
C LEU A 198 11.54 -20.10 0.98
N GLN A 199 11.06 -20.39 2.19
CA GLN A 199 9.66 -20.78 2.41
C GLN A 199 8.84 -19.56 2.85
N VAL A 200 7.81 -19.23 2.06
CA VAL A 200 6.95 -18.07 2.33
C VAL A 200 5.57 -18.53 2.79
N THR A 201 5.27 -18.29 4.07
CA THR A 201 3.95 -18.54 4.66
C THR A 201 3.22 -17.23 4.89
N GLU A 202 2.07 -17.08 4.24
CA GLU A 202 1.18 -15.94 4.41
C GLU A 202 0.22 -16.20 5.56
N TYR A 203 0.09 -15.22 6.45
CA TYR A 203 -0.94 -15.22 7.46
C TYR A 203 -2.15 -14.41 6.97
N PHE A 204 -3.33 -15.04 6.99
CA PHE A 204 -4.61 -14.42 6.67
C PHE A 204 -5.53 -14.52 7.88
N HIS A 205 -6.21 -13.42 8.19
CA HIS A 205 -7.23 -13.41 9.23
C HIS A 205 -8.46 -12.65 8.70
N PRO A 206 -9.16 -13.25 7.72
CA PRO A 206 -10.23 -12.57 7.01
C PRO A 206 -11.39 -12.34 7.97
N ARG A 207 -11.80 -11.07 8.10
CA ARG A 207 -13.01 -10.73 8.84
C ARG A 207 -14.25 -11.04 8.01
N ILE A 208 -15.40 -11.25 8.65
CA ILE A 208 -16.64 -11.53 7.91
C ILE A 208 -17.02 -10.38 6.97
N GLU A 209 -16.71 -9.12 7.30
CA GLU A 209 -16.99 -7.96 6.45
C GLU A 209 -16.10 -7.95 5.20
N GLU A 210 -14.84 -8.38 5.33
CA GLU A 210 -13.94 -8.54 4.18
C GLU A 210 -14.44 -9.65 3.27
N PHE A 211 -14.95 -10.74 3.86
CA PHE A 211 -15.56 -11.83 3.12
C PHE A 211 -16.85 -11.42 2.41
N CYS A 212 -17.79 -10.79 3.11
CA CYS A 212 -19.02 -10.26 2.52
C CYS A 212 -18.71 -9.23 1.43
N GLY A 213 -17.65 -8.45 1.61
CA GLY A 213 -17.12 -7.52 0.61
C GLY A 213 -16.72 -8.18 -0.71
N THR A 214 -16.34 -9.47 -0.70
CA THR A 214 -16.02 -10.25 -1.91
C THR A 214 -17.22 -10.95 -2.55
N LEU A 215 -18.40 -10.89 -1.93
CA LEU A 215 -19.62 -11.46 -2.49
C LEU A 215 -20.32 -10.46 -3.44
N PRO A 216 -21.15 -10.92 -4.38
CA PRO A 216 -22.05 -10.05 -5.12
C PRO A 216 -22.88 -9.19 -4.18
N ALA A 217 -23.11 -7.92 -4.56
CA ALA A 217 -23.70 -6.91 -3.67
C ALA A 217 -24.98 -7.37 -2.94
N GLY A 218 -25.89 -8.07 -3.62
CA GLY A 218 -27.12 -8.57 -3.00
C GLY A 218 -26.88 -9.60 -1.88
N LEU A 219 -25.97 -10.56 -2.11
CA LEU A 219 -25.67 -11.61 -1.13
C LEU A 219 -24.88 -11.06 0.06
N GLY A 220 -23.88 -10.22 -0.19
CA GLY A 220 -23.11 -9.60 0.89
C GLY A 220 -24.00 -8.76 1.80
N SER A 221 -24.82 -7.86 1.23
CA SER A 221 -25.72 -7.02 2.01
C SER A 221 -26.78 -7.83 2.77
N TYR A 222 -27.26 -8.93 2.19
CA TYR A 222 -28.20 -9.83 2.87
C TYR A 222 -27.60 -10.47 4.12
N ILE A 223 -26.32 -10.86 4.07
CA ILE A 223 -25.61 -11.45 5.21
C ILE A 223 -25.35 -10.38 6.27
N GLU A 224 -24.84 -9.21 5.88
CA GLU A 224 -24.55 -8.09 6.78
C GLU A 224 -25.82 -7.58 7.50
N ALA A 225 -26.96 -7.54 6.80
CA ALA A 225 -28.24 -7.14 7.38
C ALA A 225 -28.79 -8.13 8.42
N ARG A 226 -28.21 -9.33 8.55
CA ARG A 226 -28.66 -10.39 9.46
C ARG A 226 -27.58 -10.70 10.50
N PRO A 227 -27.55 -10.02 11.65
CA PRO A 227 -26.45 -10.12 12.62
C PRO A 227 -26.23 -11.55 13.15
N LYS A 228 -27.29 -12.36 13.29
CA LYS A 228 -27.17 -13.78 13.69
C LYS A 228 -26.47 -14.63 12.62
N LEU A 229 -26.74 -14.36 11.34
CA LEU A 229 -26.11 -15.07 10.23
C LEU A 229 -24.65 -14.64 10.05
N ALA A 230 -24.39 -13.33 10.12
CA ALA A 230 -23.03 -12.79 10.10
C ALA A 230 -22.18 -13.37 11.23
N ALA A 231 -22.67 -13.38 12.48
CA ALA A 231 -21.95 -13.94 13.63
C ALA A 231 -21.70 -15.45 13.49
N PHE A 232 -22.66 -16.20 12.95
CA PHE A 232 -22.49 -17.63 12.67
C PHE A 232 -21.38 -17.89 11.64
N LEU A 233 -21.34 -17.10 10.57
CA LEU A 233 -20.31 -17.20 9.52
C LEU A 233 -18.95 -16.68 10.00
N ASP A 234 -18.92 -15.58 10.76
CA ASP A 234 -17.71 -15.00 11.35
C ASP A 234 -16.99 -16.04 12.21
N ARG A 235 -17.72 -16.73 13.08
CA ARG A 235 -17.14 -17.80 13.91
C ARG A 235 -16.50 -18.95 13.11
N ARG A 236 -16.80 -19.10 11.82
CA ARG A 236 -16.15 -20.10 10.95
C ARG A 236 -15.04 -19.53 10.06
N ILE A 237 -15.07 -18.23 9.79
CA ILE A 237 -14.17 -17.56 8.85
C ILE A 237 -13.03 -16.83 9.58
N ASN A 238 -13.33 -16.23 10.73
CA ASN A 238 -12.48 -15.40 11.57
C ASN A 238 -11.46 -16.22 12.38
N HIS A 239 -10.70 -17.04 11.67
CA HIS A 239 -9.60 -17.82 12.22
C HIS A 239 -8.34 -17.58 11.39
N GLY A 240 -7.20 -17.52 12.07
CA GLY A 240 -5.91 -17.35 11.43
C GLY A 240 -5.61 -18.51 10.50
N ARG A 241 -5.45 -18.23 9.21
CA ARG A 241 -5.07 -19.19 8.18
C ARG A 241 -3.62 -18.94 7.79
N ARG A 242 -2.83 -20.00 7.74
CA ARG A 242 -1.46 -19.96 7.25
C ARG A 242 -1.43 -20.63 5.88
N ILE A 243 -1.19 -19.86 4.82
CA ILE A 243 -1.15 -20.36 3.45
C ILE A 243 0.30 -20.31 2.97
N ARG A 244 0.86 -21.49 2.66
CA ARG A 244 2.17 -21.62 2.05
C ARG A 244 2.12 -21.22 0.58
N THR A 245 2.62 -20.03 0.26
CA THR A 245 2.60 -19.48 -1.12
C THR A 245 3.79 -19.96 -1.93
N ASP A 246 4.79 -20.55 -1.28
CA ASP A 246 5.86 -21.33 -1.91
C ASP A 246 5.38 -22.70 -2.42
N SER A 247 4.18 -23.14 -2.02
CA SER A 247 3.54 -24.35 -2.56
C SER A 247 2.67 -24.03 -3.77
N PHE A 248 2.63 -24.96 -4.73
CA PHE A 248 1.77 -24.83 -5.92
C PHE A 248 0.30 -24.61 -5.55
N ALA A 249 -0.24 -25.39 -4.60
CA ALA A 249 -1.65 -25.28 -4.21
C ALA A 249 -1.98 -23.93 -3.58
N GLY A 250 -1.15 -23.43 -2.67
CA GLY A 250 -1.35 -22.13 -2.04
C GLY A 250 -1.20 -20.97 -3.03
N PHE A 251 -0.21 -21.05 -3.92
CA PHE A 251 -0.03 -20.09 -5.01
C PHE A 251 -1.23 -20.09 -5.96
N ALA A 252 -1.67 -21.26 -6.43
CA ALA A 252 -2.80 -21.39 -7.36
C ALA A 252 -4.10 -20.86 -6.76
N ALA A 253 -4.35 -21.10 -5.46
CA ALA A 253 -5.50 -20.55 -4.76
C ALA A 253 -5.48 -19.02 -4.73
N LEU A 254 -4.36 -18.40 -4.35
CA LEU A 254 -4.22 -16.94 -4.35
C LEU A 254 -4.25 -16.35 -5.76
N TRP A 255 -3.67 -17.03 -6.73
CA TRP A 255 -3.66 -16.60 -8.13
C TRP A 255 -5.08 -16.61 -8.71
N PHE A 256 -5.87 -17.64 -8.40
CA PHE A 256 -7.28 -17.70 -8.77
C PHE A 256 -8.08 -16.55 -8.14
N ILE A 257 -7.89 -16.29 -6.84
CA ILE A 257 -8.55 -15.19 -6.12
C ILE A 257 -8.16 -13.84 -6.73
N GLY A 258 -6.86 -13.62 -7.03
CA GLY A 258 -6.38 -12.41 -7.71
C GLY A 258 -6.98 -12.24 -9.11
N GLY A 259 -7.18 -13.34 -9.83
CA GLY A 259 -7.87 -13.39 -11.12
C GLY A 259 -9.35 -13.00 -11.07
N LEU A 260 -9.96 -12.96 -9.88
CA LEU A 260 -11.35 -12.50 -9.72
C LEU A 260 -11.50 -10.98 -9.90
N ARG A 261 -10.41 -10.24 -10.11
CA ARG A 261 -10.36 -8.78 -10.35
C ARG A 261 -11.40 -8.26 -11.35
N ARG A 262 -11.68 -9.00 -12.43
CA ARG A 262 -12.72 -8.63 -13.41
C ARG A 262 -14.13 -8.50 -12.83
N TRP A 263 -14.43 -9.25 -11.76
CA TRP A 263 -15.72 -9.20 -11.09
C TRP A 263 -15.77 -8.17 -9.96
N ARG A 264 -14.63 -7.57 -9.57
CA ARG A 264 -14.54 -6.62 -8.46
C ARG A 264 -15.63 -5.56 -8.47
N ARG A 265 -15.92 -5.00 -9.64
CA ARG A 265 -16.94 -3.96 -9.83
C ARG A 265 -18.38 -4.39 -9.50
N ARG A 266 -18.65 -5.69 -9.43
CA ARG A 266 -19.97 -6.26 -9.08
C ARG A 266 -20.08 -6.65 -7.60
N LEU A 267 -18.99 -6.55 -6.85
CA LEU A 267 -18.93 -7.00 -5.47
C LEU A 267 -19.46 -5.92 -4.53
N LEU A 268 -19.90 -6.35 -3.35
CA LEU A 268 -20.43 -5.45 -2.33
C LEU A 268 -19.42 -4.36 -1.97
N ARG A 269 -18.14 -4.72 -1.80
CA ARG A 269 -17.11 -3.76 -1.40
C ARG A 269 -17.05 -2.60 -2.38
N HIS A 270 -17.05 -2.87 -3.68
CA HIS A 270 -17.01 -1.83 -4.70
C HIS A 270 -18.22 -0.90 -4.61
N LYS A 271 -19.41 -1.44 -4.39
CA LYS A 271 -20.63 -0.63 -4.25
C LYS A 271 -20.55 0.32 -3.05
N VAL A 272 -20.04 -0.16 -1.92
CA VAL A 272 -19.87 0.65 -0.71
C VAL A 272 -18.84 1.77 -0.95
N GLU A 273 -17.71 1.45 -1.56
CA GLU A 273 -16.65 2.44 -1.82
C GLU A 273 -17.04 3.47 -2.88
N ALA A 274 -17.72 3.04 -3.95
CA ALA A 274 -18.30 3.96 -4.92
C ALA A 274 -19.30 4.92 -4.24
N ALA A 275 -20.14 4.42 -3.33
CA ALA A 275 -21.07 5.27 -2.59
C ALA A 275 -20.36 6.24 -1.63
N HIS A 276 -19.23 5.86 -1.01
CA HIS A 276 -18.40 6.79 -0.23
C HIS A 276 -17.86 7.91 -1.12
N LEU A 277 -17.35 7.56 -2.28
CA LEU A 277 -16.79 8.50 -3.24
C LEU A 277 -17.85 9.47 -3.77
N GLU A 278 -19.04 8.99 -4.14
CA GLU A 278 -20.12 9.89 -4.59
C GLU A 278 -20.61 10.81 -3.46
N ARG A 279 -20.67 10.33 -2.20
CA ARG A 279 -20.97 11.20 -1.06
C ARG A 279 -19.93 12.30 -0.88
N TRP A 280 -18.66 12.00 -1.09
CA TRP A 280 -17.60 13.00 -1.02
C TRP A 280 -17.79 14.08 -2.09
N TYR A 281 -18.12 13.70 -3.33
CA TYR A 281 -18.43 14.68 -4.40
C TYR A 281 -19.72 15.47 -4.17
N ALA A 282 -20.69 14.93 -3.43
CA ALA A 282 -21.92 15.65 -3.11
C ALA A 282 -21.74 16.70 -2.00
N LEU A 283 -20.66 16.61 -1.23
CA LEU A 283 -20.31 17.57 -0.18
C LEU A 283 -19.43 18.72 -0.68
N ALA A 284 -18.83 18.58 -1.87
CA ALA A 284 -17.98 19.57 -2.52
C ALA A 284 -18.81 20.47 -3.43
#